data_AF-A0A7W0SEG5-F1
#
_entry.id   AF-A0A7W0SEG5-F1
#
_cell.length_a   1.000
_cell.length_b   1.000
_cell.length_c   1.000
_cell.angle_alpha   90.00
_cell.angle_beta   90.00
_cell.angle_gamma   90.00
#
_symmetry.space_group_name_H-M   'P 1'
#
loop_
_entity.id
_entity.type
_entity.pdbx_description
1 polymer ?
#
loop_
_entity_poly.entity_id
_entity_poly.type
_entity_poly.pdbx_seq_one_letter_code
_entity_poly.pdbx_strand_id
1 'polypeptide(L)'
;MTKTVDHVRLNVMLHRLQDALERLTAAITEVQSALAALQADRDPLASHIFVSRRAFRALNDTKSGKRHELNARLSFNTAVELGFRGSLSDWERLLGAVPKR
;
A
#
# COMPACT_ATOMS: atom_id res chain seq x y z
N MET A 1 -48.74 -30.41 -10.57
CA MET A 1 -48.24 -29.55 -11.66
C MET A 1 -47.35 -28.38 -11.18
N THR A 2 -47.35 -28.04 -9.88
CA THR A 2 -46.58 -26.94 -9.28
C THR A 2 -45.08 -27.24 -9.06
N LYS A 3 -44.74 -28.45 -8.62
CA LYS A 3 -43.34 -28.85 -8.33
C LYS A 3 -42.38 -28.65 -9.50
N THR A 4 -42.82 -28.91 -10.74
CA THR A 4 -41.96 -28.81 -11.93
C THR A 4 -41.60 -27.36 -12.26
N VAL A 5 -42.53 -26.42 -12.06
CA VAL A 5 -42.31 -24.99 -12.30
C VAL A 5 -41.34 -24.40 -11.26
N ASP A 6 -41.47 -24.83 -10.00
CA ASP A 6 -40.57 -24.41 -8.92
C ASP A 6 -39.14 -24.94 -9.12
N HIS A 7 -38.98 -26.17 -9.58
CA HIS A 7 -37.66 -26.73 -9.93
C HIS A 7 -36.98 -25.98 -11.08
N VAL A 8 -37.72 -25.61 -12.12
CA VAL A 8 -37.17 -24.83 -13.25
C VAL A 8 -36.73 -23.44 -12.77
N ARG A 9 -37.54 -22.78 -11.92
CA ARG A 9 -37.19 -21.46 -11.37
C ARG A 9 -35.95 -21.52 -10.48
N LEU A 10 -35.83 -22.52 -9.62
CA LEU A 10 -34.65 -22.74 -8.78
C LEU A 10 -33.40 -22.98 -9.62
N ASN A 11 -33.49 -23.77 -10.69
CA ASN A 11 -32.35 -24.01 -11.58
C ASN A 11 -31.90 -22.74 -12.32
N VAL A 12 -32.83 -21.90 -12.78
CA VAL A 12 -32.49 -20.60 -13.38
C VAL A 12 -31.80 -19.68 -12.38
N MET A 13 -32.27 -19.65 -11.13
CA MET A 13 -31.63 -18.87 -10.07
C MET A 13 -30.24 -19.40 -9.71
N LEU A 14 -30.07 -20.73 -9.68
CA LEU A 14 -28.79 -21.37 -9.43
C LEU A 14 -27.76 -21.03 -10.52
N HIS A 15 -28.13 -21.12 -11.80
CA HIS A 15 -27.24 -20.76 -12.90
C HIS A 15 -26.86 -19.28 -12.87
N ARG A 16 -27.82 -18.38 -12.61
CA ARG A 16 -27.52 -16.95 -12.45
C ARG A 16 -26.55 -16.67 -11.31
N LEU A 17 -26.67 -17.41 -10.20
CA LEU A 17 -25.74 -17.30 -9.09
C LEU A 17 -24.35 -17.82 -9.46
N GLN A 18 -24.27 -18.94 -10.16
CA GLN A 18 -23.01 -19.51 -10.67
C GLN A 18 -22.31 -18.52 -11.60
N ASP A 19 -23.02 -17.98 -12.60
CA ASP A 19 -22.49 -16.97 -13.53
C ASP A 19 -21.99 -15.73 -12.78
N ALA A 20 -22.73 -15.27 -11.76
CA ALA A 20 -22.33 -14.12 -10.97
C ALA A 20 -21.07 -14.39 -10.14
N LEU A 21 -20.93 -15.59 -9.56
CA LEU A 21 -19.75 -16.00 -8.81
C LEU A 21 -18.52 -16.15 -9.71
N GLU A 22 -18.69 -16.69 -10.92
CA GLU A 22 -17.61 -16.79 -11.91
C GLU A 22 -17.11 -15.40 -12.33
N ARG A 23 -18.04 -14.47 -12.62
CA ARG A 23 -17.69 -13.08 -12.94
C ARG A 23 -17.00 -12.38 -11.78
N LEU A 24 -17.46 -12.60 -10.55
CA LEU A 24 -16.82 -12.02 -9.37
C LEU A 24 -15.40 -12.56 -9.19
N THR A 25 -15.21 -13.87 -9.41
CA THR A 25 -13.90 -14.51 -9.32
C THR A 25 -12.94 -13.93 -10.37
N ALA A 26 -13.40 -13.81 -11.62
CA ALA A 26 -12.62 -13.20 -12.69
C ALA A 26 -12.22 -11.75 -12.36
N ALA A 27 -13.16 -10.94 -11.86
CA ALA A 27 -12.90 -9.57 -11.44
C ALA A 27 -11.89 -9.48 -10.29
N ILE A 28 -11.96 -10.38 -9.31
CA ILE A 28 -10.98 -10.46 -8.22
C ILE A 28 -9.59 -10.75 -8.78
N THR A 29 -9.46 -11.72 -9.67
CA THR A 29 -8.19 -12.08 -10.30
C THR A 29 -7.62 -10.92 -11.13
N GLU A 30 -8.46 -10.22 -11.88
CA GLU A 30 -8.06 -9.04 -12.66
C GLU A 30 -7.50 -7.94 -11.75
N VAL A 31 -8.22 -7.59 -10.68
CA VAL A 31 -7.77 -6.58 -9.71
C VAL A 31 -6.46 -7.00 -9.04
N GLN A 32 -6.31 -8.28 -8.67
CA GLN A 32 -5.07 -8.79 -8.09
C GLN A 32 -3.89 -8.69 -9.07
N SER A 33 -4.12 -8.97 -10.36
CA SER A 33 -3.08 -8.84 -11.39
C SER A 33 -2.67 -7.38 -11.61
N ALA A 34 -3.62 -6.45 -11.66
CA ALA A 34 -3.36 -5.03 -11.78
C ALA A 34 -2.60 -4.49 -10.56
N LEU A 35 -2.95 -4.96 -9.36
CA LEU A 35 -2.23 -4.61 -8.14
C LEU A 35 -0.78 -5.12 -8.17
N ALA A 36 -0.55 -6.36 -8.61
CA ALA A 36 0.78 -6.92 -8.74
C ALA A 36 1.63 -6.14 -9.76
N ALA A 37 1.05 -5.77 -10.90
CA ALA A 37 1.72 -4.92 -11.90
C ALA A 37 2.09 -3.54 -11.33
N LEU A 38 1.15 -2.88 -10.65
CA LEU A 38 1.41 -1.59 -9.99
C LEU A 38 2.48 -1.69 -8.89
N GLN A 39 2.55 -2.82 -8.18
CA GLN A 39 3.60 -3.07 -7.18
C GLN A 39 4.97 -3.33 -7.84
N ALA A 40 5.00 -3.99 -8.99
CA ALA A 40 6.22 -4.23 -9.75
C ALA A 40 6.81 -2.92 -10.32
N ASP A 41 5.96 -2.01 -10.80
CA ASP A 41 6.38 -0.71 -11.36
C ASP A 41 6.76 0.32 -10.29
N ARG A 42 6.41 0.07 -9.03
CA ARG A 42 6.57 1.04 -7.95
C ARG A 42 8.04 1.15 -7.54
N ASP A 43 8.67 2.29 -7.79
CA ASP A 43 9.99 2.63 -7.26
C ASP A 43 9.99 2.46 -5.72
N PRO A 44 10.71 1.45 -5.19
CA PRO A 44 10.74 1.17 -3.76
C PRO A 44 11.30 2.34 -2.95
N LEU A 45 12.31 3.05 -3.48
CA LEU A 45 12.93 4.17 -2.81
C LEU A 45 11.99 5.37 -2.74
N ALA A 46 11.33 5.72 -3.85
CA ALA A 46 10.34 6.80 -3.87
C ALA A 46 9.20 6.57 -2.87
N SER A 47 8.75 5.32 -2.77
CA SER A 47 7.70 4.89 -1.84
C SER A 47 8.15 5.02 -0.39
N HIS A 48 9.37 4.56 -0.11
CA HIS A 48 9.96 4.65 1.21
C HIS A 48 10.18 6.10 1.65
N ILE A 49 10.59 6.99 0.74
CA ILE A 49 10.69 8.44 1.01
C ILE A 49 9.34 8.99 1.45
N PHE A 50 8.26 8.67 0.74
CA PHE A 50 6.92 9.19 1.06
C PHE A 50 6.42 8.69 2.42
N VAL A 51 6.55 7.39 2.69
CA VAL A 51 6.11 6.77 3.95
C VAL A 51 6.95 7.31 5.12
N SER A 52 8.28 7.34 4.96
CA SER A 52 9.19 7.84 5.99
C SER A 52 8.94 9.31 6.29
N ARG A 53 8.74 10.16 5.27
CA ARG A 53 8.39 11.59 5.45
C ARG A 53 7.08 11.76 6.21
N ARG A 54 6.06 10.96 5.89
CA ARG A 54 4.77 11.01 6.59
C ARG A 54 4.92 10.57 8.04
N ALA A 55 5.62 9.47 8.29
CA ALA A 55 5.89 8.98 9.63
C ALA A 55 6.66 10.00 10.46
N PHE A 56 7.74 10.56 9.90
CA PHE A 56 8.55 11.59 10.52
C PHE A 56 7.70 12.81 10.93
N ARG A 57 6.87 13.35 10.03
CA ARG A 57 6.00 14.50 10.34
C ARG A 57 4.88 14.21 11.33
N ALA A 58 4.46 12.95 11.45
CA ALA A 58 3.41 12.55 12.39
C ALA A 58 3.95 12.38 13.82
N LEU A 59 5.26 12.39 14.01
CA LEU A 59 5.86 12.29 15.34
C LEU A 59 5.63 13.59 16.11
N ASN A 60 5.08 13.46 17.31
CA ASN A 60 5.12 14.50 18.31
C ASN A 60 6.37 14.28 19.15
N ASP A 61 7.35 15.16 18.99
CA ASP A 61 8.54 15.11 19.82
C ASP A 61 8.32 15.71 21.20
N THR A 62 9.12 15.22 22.14
CA THR A 62 9.35 15.96 23.38
C THR A 62 10.44 16.99 23.13
N LYS A 63 10.73 17.88 24.11
CA LYS A 63 11.68 19.00 23.96
C LYS A 63 13.04 18.67 23.31
N SER A 64 13.47 17.41 23.30
CA SER A 64 14.78 16.96 22.84
C SER A 64 14.91 16.57 21.37
N GLY A 65 13.82 16.41 20.60
CA GLY A 65 13.95 16.03 19.17
C GLY A 65 14.38 14.56 18.92
N LYS A 66 14.58 13.78 19.99
CA LYS A 66 15.16 12.43 19.92
C LYS A 66 14.31 11.44 19.12
N ARG A 67 12.99 11.62 19.10
CA ARG A 67 12.09 10.69 18.39
C ARG A 67 12.22 10.89 16.89
N HIS A 68 12.32 12.13 16.43
CA HIS A 68 12.61 12.44 15.04
C HIS A 68 13.99 11.96 14.64
N GLU A 69 15.04 12.22 15.44
CA GLU A 69 16.40 11.77 15.16
C GLU A 69 16.46 10.24 15.00
N LEU A 70 15.86 9.50 15.93
CA LEU A 70 15.82 8.04 15.88
C LEU A 70 15.05 7.54 14.65
N ASN A 71 13.91 8.15 14.33
CA ASN A 71 13.11 7.77 13.17
C ASN A 71 13.83 8.04 11.84
N ALA A 72 14.52 9.19 11.74
CA ALA A 72 15.35 9.51 10.57
C ALA A 72 16.47 8.50 10.39
N ARG A 73 17.18 8.12 11.47
CA ARG A 73 18.24 7.11 11.41
C ARG A 73 17.73 5.73 11.02
N LEU A 74 16.62 5.28 11.63
CA LEU A 74 16.04 3.97 11.33
C LEU A 74 15.58 3.89 9.87
N SER A 75 14.92 4.92 9.37
CA SER A 75 14.45 4.97 7.98
C SER A 75 15.60 5.15 6.98
N PHE A 76 16.70 5.79 7.37
CA PHE A 76 17.86 5.99 6.50
C PHE A 76 18.54 4.68 6.10
N ASN A 77 18.69 3.72 7.03
CA ASN A 77 19.32 2.43 6.72
C ASN A 77 18.56 1.71 5.59
N THR A 78 17.24 1.63 5.70
CA THR A 78 16.39 1.09 4.64
C THR A 78 16.48 1.90 3.35
N ALA A 79 16.62 3.23 3.41
CA ALA A 79 16.79 4.04 2.21
C ALA A 79 18.09 3.68 1.46
N VAL A 80 19.20 3.45 2.18
CA VAL A 80 20.48 3.04 1.59
C VAL A 80 20.36 1.67 0.91
N GLU A 81 19.68 0.72 1.55
CA GLU A 81 19.38 -0.60 0.99
C GLU A 81 18.55 -0.49 -0.30
N LEU A 82 17.62 0.46 -0.36
CA LEU A 82 16.80 0.74 -1.54
C LEU A 82 17.50 1.58 -2.61
N GLY A 83 18.80 1.86 -2.46
CA GLY A 83 19.59 2.54 -3.49
C GLY A 83 19.83 4.03 -3.26
N PHE A 84 19.43 4.59 -2.11
CA PHE A 84 19.77 5.97 -1.77
C PHE A 84 21.31 6.12 -1.66
N ARG A 85 21.83 7.24 -2.19
CA ARG A 85 23.27 7.55 -2.22
C ARG A 85 23.65 8.84 -1.50
N GLY A 86 22.67 9.53 -0.91
CA GLY A 86 22.90 10.73 -0.11
C GLY A 86 23.35 10.39 1.31
N SER A 87 23.77 11.42 2.04
CA SER A 87 24.09 11.35 3.46
C SER A 87 22.85 11.30 4.35
N LEU A 88 23.02 10.99 5.64
CA LEU A 88 21.92 11.08 6.62
C LEU A 88 21.33 12.51 6.67
N SER A 89 22.14 13.54 6.53
CA SER A 89 21.64 14.93 6.48
C SER A 89 20.80 15.22 5.23
N ASP A 90 21.14 14.63 4.08
CA ASP A 90 20.32 14.73 2.88
C ASP A 90 18.98 14.02 3.07
N TRP A 91 19.01 12.88 3.75
CA TRP A 91 17.81 12.13 4.12
C TRP A 91 16.92 12.92 5.08
N GLU A 92 17.47 13.47 6.15
CA GLU A 92 16.74 14.33 7.10
C GLU A 92 16.08 15.53 6.40
N ARG A 93 16.80 16.18 5.47
CA ARG A 93 16.25 17.25 4.63
C ARG A 93 15.08 16.75 3.78
N LEU A 94 15.20 15.56 3.19
CA LEU A 94 14.09 14.93 2.44
C LEU A 94 12.89 14.59 3.34
N LEU A 95 13.09 14.23 4.60
CA LEU A 95 11.98 13.99 5.54
C LEU A 95 11.28 15.30 5.98
N GLY A 96 11.90 16.46 5.71
CA GLY A 96 11.39 17.77 6.12
C GLY A 96 11.95 18.26 7.45
N ALA A 97 13.08 17.71 7.90
CA ALA A 97 13.90 18.33 8.94
C ALA A 97 14.55 19.60 8.33
N VAL A 98 13.81 20.70 8.30
CA VAL A 98 14.39 22.00 7.97
C VAL A 98 15.22 22.43 9.19
N PRO A 99 16.48 22.86 9.03
CA PRO A 99 17.18 23.54 10.12
C PRO A 99 16.35 24.78 10.49
N LYS A 100 15.89 24.88 11.74
CA LYS A 100 15.32 26.14 12.23
C LYS A 100 16.37 27.24 12.00
N ARG A 101 16.05 28.20 11.13
CA ARG A 101 16.81 29.45 11.01
C ARG A 101 16.63 30.27 12.28
#